data_AF-A0A3E2N5T0-F1
#
_entry.id   AF-A0A3E2N5T0-F1
#
_cell.length_a   1.000
_cell.length_b   1.000
_cell.length_c   1.000
_cell.angle_alpha   90.00
_cell.angle_beta   90.00
_cell.angle_gamma   90.00
#
_symmetry.space_group_name_H-M   'P 1'
#
loop_
_entity.id
_entity.type
_entity.pdbx_description
1 polymer ?
#
loop_
_entity_poly.entity_id
_entity_poly.type
_entity_poly.pdbx_seq_one_letter_code
_entity_poly.pdbx_strand_id
1 'polypeptide(L)'
;MTDFLVRIFVKDYKNTEDTHVRTRYGLMASVVGICCNVLLFTAKLLMGLLINSISVMADAFNNLSDAASSIIGFIGVKMAGKPADEEHPFGHGRVEYIAAFIVAFLVIQVGFSLFKTSVDKILHPEEMSFHTISVFILILSVLVKLWMALFNRTLGNRIQSAVMKATAADSMGDVITTSSTILSVVIYGIWGLNIDGIVGVVVSVIVMWAGIRIAKDTLTPLIGEPIDPKLYHEITEFVEAYEGIVGSHDLIVHNYGPTRSMASIHAEVPNDVNVEVSHEVIDRIEREALKKFGIFLVIHMDPVETRDSKVIEFGSMVKNVIQQTDERVTFHDFRMIEGKDQINLIFDLVVPREYDRKKREWLKEEITKKVTEIDKRCCLVITAESGFGVEK
;
A
#
# COMPACT_ATOMS: atom_id res chain seq x y z
N MET A 1 26.65 0.51 -10.38
CA MET A 1 26.70 1.88 -9.84
C MET A 1 25.79 2.07 -8.62
N THR A 2 24.54 1.58 -8.66
CA THR A 2 23.59 1.63 -7.52
C THR A 2 24.20 1.10 -6.22
N ASP A 3 24.78 -0.10 -6.22
CA ASP A 3 25.39 -0.69 -5.01
C ASP A 3 26.64 0.03 -4.51
N PHE A 4 27.36 0.70 -5.41
CA PHE A 4 28.52 1.49 -5.06
C PHE A 4 28.10 2.74 -4.27
N LEU A 5 27.11 3.48 -4.78
CA LEU A 5 26.55 4.65 -4.08
C LEU A 5 25.98 4.25 -2.71
N VAL A 6 25.24 3.14 -2.66
CA VAL A 6 24.67 2.62 -1.41
C VAL A 6 25.74 2.34 -0.36
N ARG A 7 26.83 1.65 -0.73
CA ARG A 7 27.92 1.32 0.20
C ARG A 7 28.64 2.55 0.76
N ILE A 8 28.66 3.66 0.02
CA ILE A 8 29.35 4.89 0.42
C ILE A 8 28.46 5.73 1.33
N PHE A 9 27.19 5.90 0.96
CA PHE A 9 26.31 6.87 1.60
C PHE A 9 25.38 6.27 2.66
N VAL A 10 25.14 4.96 2.64
CA VAL A 10 24.25 4.28 3.60
C VAL A 10 25.07 3.36 4.51
N LYS A 11 25.23 3.77 5.76
CA LYS A 11 25.76 2.88 6.81
C LYS A 11 24.75 1.77 7.11
N ASP A 12 25.24 0.56 7.37
CA ASP A 12 24.43 -0.64 7.65
C ASP A 12 23.42 -0.98 6.55
N TYR A 13 23.78 -0.71 5.30
CA TYR A 13 22.92 -0.81 4.12
C TYR A 13 22.21 -2.16 3.91
N LYS A 14 22.63 -3.23 4.61
CA LYS A 14 21.96 -4.54 4.56
C LYS A 14 20.70 -4.59 5.42
N ASN A 15 20.60 -3.79 6.47
CA ASN A 15 19.45 -3.77 7.38
C ASN A 15 18.38 -2.81 6.85
N THR A 16 17.71 -3.19 5.75
CA THR A 16 16.72 -2.33 5.07
C THR A 16 15.40 -2.18 5.83
N GLU A 17 15.16 -3.02 6.84
CA GLU A 17 13.97 -2.96 7.69
C GLU A 17 14.09 -1.88 8.78
N ASP A 18 15.32 -1.54 9.18
CA ASP A 18 15.56 -0.44 10.11
C ASP A 18 15.12 0.90 9.51
N THR A 19 14.31 1.64 10.26
CA THR A 19 13.74 2.92 9.84
C THR A 19 14.83 3.94 9.49
N HIS A 20 15.94 4.00 10.23
CA HIS A 20 17.00 4.97 9.98
C HIS A 20 17.79 4.62 8.71
N VAL A 21 18.12 3.35 8.50
CA VAL A 21 18.78 2.87 7.28
C VAL A 21 17.90 3.17 6.07
N ARG A 22 16.60 2.83 6.17
CA ARG A 22 15.61 3.12 5.13
C ARG A 22 15.49 4.60 4.80
N THR A 23 15.41 5.47 5.81
CA THR A 23 15.40 6.93 5.59
C THR A 23 16.67 7.38 4.89
N ARG A 24 17.86 6.88 5.25
CA ARG A 24 19.12 7.21 4.56
C ARG A 24 19.12 6.81 3.08
N TYR A 25 18.58 5.64 2.75
CA TYR A 25 18.39 5.22 1.37
C TYR A 25 17.55 6.22 0.58
N GLY A 26 16.37 6.59 1.11
CA GLY A 26 15.49 7.52 0.43
C GLY A 26 16.08 8.92 0.32
N LEU A 27 16.72 9.45 1.38
CA LEU A 27 17.41 10.75 1.32
C LEU A 27 18.52 10.78 0.26
N MET A 28 19.38 9.75 0.25
CA MET A 28 20.44 9.63 -0.76
C MET A 28 19.85 9.59 -2.17
N ALA A 29 18.82 8.76 -2.39
CA ALA A 29 18.23 8.62 -3.70
C ALA A 29 17.55 9.91 -4.18
N SER A 30 16.84 10.62 -3.30
CA SER A 30 16.25 11.91 -3.62
C SER A 30 17.32 12.96 -3.93
N VAL A 31 18.44 13.02 -3.18
CA VAL A 31 19.55 13.95 -3.48
C VAL A 31 20.14 13.66 -4.86
N VAL A 32 20.40 12.40 -5.18
CA VAL A 32 20.87 11.98 -6.51
C VAL A 32 19.87 12.40 -7.59
N GLY A 33 18.58 12.16 -7.37
CA GLY A 33 17.52 12.57 -8.30
C GLY A 33 17.46 14.07 -8.53
N ILE A 34 17.53 14.87 -7.46
CA ILE A 34 17.57 16.34 -7.53
C ILE A 34 18.79 16.79 -8.36
N CYS A 35 19.99 16.28 -8.06
CA CYS A 35 21.20 16.64 -8.78
C CYS A 35 21.12 16.30 -10.27
N CYS A 36 20.63 15.10 -10.62
CA CYS A 36 20.50 14.68 -12.02
C CYS A 36 19.49 15.52 -12.78
N ASN A 37 18.31 15.77 -12.20
CA ASN A 37 17.26 16.56 -12.83
C ASN A 37 17.67 18.04 -13.00
N VAL A 38 18.33 18.64 -12.00
CA VAL A 38 18.87 20.00 -12.11
C VAL A 38 19.95 20.08 -13.20
N LEU A 39 20.85 19.09 -13.28
CA LEU A 39 21.88 19.04 -14.31
C LEU A 39 21.27 18.90 -15.71
N LEU A 40 20.28 18.02 -15.89
CA LEU A 40 19.55 17.88 -17.15
C LEU A 40 18.83 19.17 -17.54
N PHE A 41 18.17 19.82 -16.59
CA PHE A 41 17.53 21.12 -16.81
C PHE A 41 18.54 22.17 -17.29
N THR A 42 19.65 22.36 -16.56
CA THR A 42 20.67 23.35 -16.93
C THR A 42 21.28 23.06 -18.30
N ALA A 43 21.62 21.80 -18.57
CA ALA A 43 22.21 21.41 -19.86
C ALA A 43 21.25 21.66 -21.03
N LYS A 44 19.98 21.25 -20.90
CA LYS A 44 18.97 21.46 -21.95
C LYS A 44 18.62 22.93 -22.12
N LEU A 45 18.51 23.71 -21.05
CA LEU A 45 18.20 25.13 -21.13
C LEU A 45 19.30 25.91 -21.85
N LEU A 46 20.56 25.71 -21.47
CA LEU A 46 21.70 26.36 -22.12
C LEU A 46 21.78 26.00 -23.61
N MET A 47 21.63 24.71 -23.94
CA MET A 47 21.66 24.28 -25.34
C MET A 47 20.45 24.79 -26.13
N GLY A 48 19.26 24.77 -25.54
CA GLY A 48 18.04 25.29 -26.14
C GLY A 48 18.14 26.78 -26.47
N LEU A 49 18.78 27.57 -25.60
CA LEU A 49 19.10 28.97 -25.86
C LEU A 49 20.12 29.14 -27.00
N LEU A 50 21.20 28.35 -27.00
CA LEU A 50 22.24 28.42 -28.03
C LEU A 50 21.71 28.10 -29.44
N ILE A 51 20.78 27.16 -29.54
CA ILE A 51 20.19 26.73 -30.82
C ILE A 51 18.82 27.36 -31.09
N ASN A 52 18.35 28.29 -30.24
CA ASN A 52 17.02 28.90 -30.28
C ASN A 52 15.86 27.89 -30.43
N SER A 53 15.97 26.73 -29.77
CA SER A 53 14.92 25.69 -29.83
C SER A 53 13.98 25.78 -28.64
N ILE A 54 12.77 26.29 -28.91
CA ILE A 54 11.68 26.38 -27.93
C ILE A 54 11.31 24.99 -27.39
N SER A 55 11.33 23.97 -28.25
CA SER A 55 11.03 22.57 -27.88
C SER A 55 12.03 22.01 -26.84
N VAL A 56 13.34 22.22 -27.04
CA VAL A 56 14.37 21.77 -26.09
C VAL A 56 14.29 22.54 -24.77
N MET A 57 14.00 23.85 -24.83
CA MET A 57 13.79 24.65 -23.62
C MET A 57 12.56 24.18 -22.83
N ALA A 58 11.45 23.86 -23.49
CA ALA A 58 10.25 23.33 -22.84
C ALA A 58 10.52 21.99 -22.15
N ASP A 59 11.26 21.09 -22.81
CA ASP A 59 11.68 19.80 -22.23
C ASP A 59 12.68 19.97 -21.06
N ALA A 60 13.45 21.07 -21.02
CA ALA A 60 14.24 21.42 -19.86
C ALA A 60 13.34 21.65 -18.63
N PHE A 61 12.26 22.43 -18.77
CA PHE A 61 11.35 22.74 -17.67
C PHE A 61 10.64 21.51 -17.10
N ASN A 62 10.43 20.45 -17.89
CA ASN A 62 9.98 19.16 -17.34
C ASN A 62 10.96 18.62 -16.29
N ASN A 63 12.27 18.63 -16.60
CA ASN A 63 13.30 18.20 -15.65
C ASN A 63 13.37 19.10 -14.40
N LEU A 64 12.98 20.37 -14.51
CA LEU A 64 12.84 21.24 -13.34
C LEU A 64 11.65 20.81 -12.46
N SER A 65 10.52 20.46 -13.07
CA SER A 65 9.37 19.88 -12.35
C SER A 65 9.75 18.58 -11.63
N ASP A 66 10.57 17.74 -12.26
CA ASP A 66 11.01 16.47 -11.67
C ASP A 66 12.00 16.68 -10.52
N ALA A 67 12.80 17.74 -10.58
CA ALA A 67 13.61 18.18 -9.45
C ALA A 67 12.72 18.60 -8.27
N ALA A 68 11.63 19.33 -8.53
CA ALA A 68 10.64 19.69 -7.50
C ALA A 68 9.96 18.46 -6.90
N SER A 69 9.53 17.50 -7.73
CA SER A 69 8.99 16.20 -7.28
C SER A 69 10.00 15.44 -6.42
N SER A 70 11.29 15.47 -6.77
CA SER A 70 12.36 14.84 -6.00
C SER A 70 12.59 15.53 -4.64
N ILE A 71 12.42 16.85 -4.56
CA ILE A 71 12.45 17.61 -3.29
C ILE A 71 11.26 17.23 -2.42
N ILE A 72 10.06 17.13 -2.98
CA ILE A 72 8.87 16.67 -2.24
C ILE A 72 9.10 15.26 -1.70
N GLY A 73 9.67 14.37 -2.51
CA GLY A 73 10.05 13.03 -2.07
C GLY A 73 11.08 13.04 -0.94
N PHE A 74 12.11 13.90 -1.03
CA PHE A 74 13.12 14.07 0.03
C PHE A 74 12.48 14.50 1.35
N ILE A 75 11.62 15.53 1.30
CA ILE A 75 10.92 16.04 2.48
C ILE A 75 9.99 14.96 3.03
N GLY A 76 9.23 14.27 2.17
CA GLY A 76 8.33 13.19 2.54
C GLY A 76 9.03 12.06 3.29
N VAL A 77 10.14 11.54 2.76
CA VAL A 77 10.93 10.49 3.42
C VAL A 77 11.55 10.99 4.73
N LYS A 78 12.06 12.23 4.75
CA LYS A 78 12.65 12.83 5.96
C LYS A 78 11.62 12.96 7.08
N MET A 79 10.43 13.46 6.75
CA MET A 79 9.33 13.62 7.70
C MET A 79 8.78 12.27 8.15
N ALA A 80 8.64 11.31 7.24
CA ALA A 80 8.17 9.96 7.56
C ALA A 80 9.11 9.20 8.53
N GLY A 81 10.41 9.49 8.49
CA GLY A 81 11.40 8.95 9.43
C GLY A 81 11.40 9.60 10.81
N LYS A 82 10.59 10.65 11.05
CA LYS A 82 10.49 11.31 12.36
C LYS A 82 9.78 10.38 13.36
N PRO A 83 10.30 10.23 14.59
CA PRO A 83 9.65 9.42 15.63
C PRO A 83 8.27 10.00 16.01
N ALA A 84 7.55 9.27 16.86
CA ALA A 84 6.31 9.75 17.47
C ALA A 84 6.58 10.98 18.36
N ASP A 85 5.62 11.91 18.40
CA ASP A 85 5.60 13.07 19.27
C ASP A 85 4.19 13.36 19.79
N GLU A 86 4.01 14.45 20.55
CA GLU A 86 2.74 14.79 21.20
C GLU A 86 1.59 15.03 20.20
N GLU A 87 1.89 15.61 19.04
CA GLU A 87 0.89 15.85 17.99
C GLU A 87 0.60 14.57 17.17
N HIS A 88 1.60 13.69 17.05
CA HIS A 88 1.52 12.45 16.27
C HIS A 88 2.01 11.23 17.09
N PRO A 89 1.18 10.70 18.02
CA PRO A 89 1.57 9.60 18.92
C PRO A 89 1.96 8.30 18.21
N PHE A 90 1.46 8.07 16.99
CA PHE A 90 1.79 6.89 16.18
C PHE A 90 2.97 7.14 15.22
N GLY A 91 3.52 8.35 15.19
CA GLY A 91 4.59 8.77 14.30
C GLY A 91 4.10 9.35 12.97
N HIS A 92 5.06 9.65 12.10
CA HIS A 92 4.85 10.44 10.89
C HIS A 92 4.88 9.61 9.59
N GLY A 93 4.92 8.27 9.68
CA GLY A 93 5.21 7.39 8.55
C GLY A 93 4.27 7.57 7.34
N ARG A 94 2.99 7.87 7.56
CA ARG A 94 2.00 8.14 6.50
C ARG A 94 2.32 9.38 5.65
N VAL A 95 3.16 10.30 6.12
CA VAL A 95 3.63 11.46 5.34
C VAL A 95 4.31 11.01 4.05
N GLU A 96 4.93 9.83 4.02
CA GLU A 96 5.51 9.29 2.79
C GLU A 96 4.45 9.01 1.72
N TYR A 97 3.30 8.45 2.10
CA TYR A 97 2.20 8.21 1.16
C TYR A 97 1.59 9.52 0.67
N ILE A 98 1.45 10.51 1.56
CA ILE A 98 0.98 11.85 1.19
C ILE A 98 1.93 12.50 0.20
N ALA A 99 3.24 12.44 0.44
CA ALA A 99 4.25 12.95 -0.48
C ALA A 99 4.20 12.24 -1.84
N ALA A 100 4.07 10.91 -1.85
CA ALA A 100 3.93 10.13 -3.07
C ALA A 100 2.63 10.48 -3.83
N PHE A 101 1.53 10.75 -3.12
CA PHE A 101 0.27 11.20 -3.71
C PHE A 101 0.39 12.60 -4.34
N ILE A 102 1.09 13.53 -3.69
CA ILE A 102 1.41 14.85 -4.26
C ILE A 102 2.24 14.71 -5.54
N VAL A 103 3.26 13.86 -5.53
CA VAL A 103 4.08 13.58 -6.73
C VAL A 103 3.21 13.00 -7.84
N ALA A 104 2.34 12.03 -7.55
CA ALA A 104 1.43 11.45 -8.55
C ALA A 104 0.50 12.52 -9.16
N PHE A 105 0.00 13.46 -8.36
CA PHE A 105 -0.79 14.58 -8.85
C PHE A 105 0.00 15.49 -9.81
N LEU A 106 1.26 15.81 -9.49
CA LEU A 106 2.14 16.57 -10.38
C LEU A 106 2.37 15.84 -11.72
N VAL A 107 2.58 14.53 -11.68
CA VAL A 107 2.72 13.70 -12.90
C VAL A 107 1.45 13.79 -13.77
N ILE A 108 0.27 13.68 -13.17
CA ILE A 108 -1.01 13.82 -13.89
C ILE A 108 -1.15 15.22 -14.48
N GLN A 109 -0.79 16.27 -13.73
CA GLN A 109 -0.85 17.66 -14.20
C GLN A 109 0.09 17.88 -15.39
N VAL A 110 1.33 17.38 -15.34
CA VAL A 110 2.29 17.46 -16.46
C VAL A 110 1.76 16.67 -17.66
N GLY A 111 1.24 15.46 -17.45
CA GLY A 111 0.60 14.66 -18.50
C GLY A 111 -0.57 15.38 -19.16
N PHE A 112 -1.42 16.07 -18.38
CA PHE A 112 -2.52 16.86 -18.92
C PHE A 112 -2.05 18.09 -19.72
N SER A 113 -0.99 18.76 -19.24
CA SER A 113 -0.36 19.86 -19.97
C SER A 113 0.18 19.37 -21.32
N LEU A 114 0.89 18.23 -21.33
CA LEU A 114 1.40 17.61 -22.54
C LEU A 114 0.27 17.23 -23.50
N PHE A 115 -0.83 16.67 -22.99
CA PHE A 115 -2.01 16.34 -23.79
C PHE A 115 -2.55 17.58 -24.49
N LYS A 116 -2.75 18.69 -23.75
CA LYS A 116 -3.25 19.95 -24.31
C LYS A 116 -2.33 20.50 -25.40
N THR A 117 -1.02 20.55 -25.15
CA THR A 117 -0.03 21.00 -26.15
C THR A 117 0.01 20.09 -27.37
N SER A 118 -0.13 18.78 -27.18
CA SER A 118 -0.10 17.81 -28.29
C SER A 118 -1.36 17.91 -29.16
N VAL A 119 -2.54 18.10 -28.56
CA VAL A 119 -3.78 18.38 -29.29
C VAL A 119 -3.67 19.69 -30.07
N ASP A 120 -3.11 20.73 -29.46
CA ASP A 120 -2.92 22.01 -30.15
C ASP A 120 -1.99 21.87 -31.36
N LYS A 121 -0.90 21.10 -31.27
CA LYS A 121 -0.02 20.78 -32.41
C LYS A 121 -0.72 19.99 -33.54
N ILE A 122 -1.77 19.22 -33.23
CA ILE A 122 -2.58 18.54 -34.26
C ILE A 122 -3.48 19.56 -34.98
N LEU A 123 -4.07 20.49 -34.24
CA LEU A 123 -4.98 21.51 -34.78
C LEU A 123 -4.24 22.63 -35.52
N HIS A 124 -3.07 23.00 -35.02
CA HIS A 124 -2.19 24.05 -35.53
C HIS A 124 -0.78 23.47 -35.75
N PRO A 125 -0.54 22.79 -36.89
CA PRO A 125 0.77 22.20 -37.17
C PRO A 125 1.86 23.27 -37.28
N GLU A 126 2.85 23.21 -36.40
CA GLU A 126 4.05 24.04 -36.46
C GLU A 126 5.15 23.33 -37.29
N GLU A 127 6.01 24.11 -37.95
CA GLU A 127 7.20 23.57 -38.61
C GLU A 127 8.19 23.06 -37.57
N MET A 128 8.58 21.78 -37.67
CA MET A 128 9.61 21.21 -36.81
C MET A 128 11.00 21.53 -37.36
N SER A 129 11.81 22.26 -36.58
CA SER A 129 13.21 22.48 -36.95
C SER A 129 14.06 21.26 -36.59
N PHE A 130 14.56 20.56 -37.60
CA PHE A 130 15.49 19.45 -37.40
C PHE A 130 16.89 20.00 -37.10
N HIS A 131 17.28 19.94 -35.83
CA HIS A 131 18.64 20.21 -35.40
C HIS A 131 19.27 18.94 -34.83
N THR A 132 20.32 18.43 -35.47
CA THR A 132 21.05 17.22 -35.05
C THR A 132 21.54 17.31 -33.60
N ILE A 133 21.90 18.51 -33.16
CA ILE A 133 22.31 18.81 -31.78
C ILE A 133 21.16 18.55 -30.79
N SER A 134 19.93 18.96 -31.12
CA SER A 134 18.74 18.70 -30.28
C SER A 134 18.51 17.20 -30.11
N VAL A 135 18.60 16.43 -31.19
CA VAL A 135 18.40 14.97 -31.14
C VAL A 135 19.44 14.31 -30.23
N PHE A 136 20.72 14.71 -30.32
CA PHE A 136 21.77 14.17 -29.47
C PHE A 136 21.53 14.45 -27.98
N ILE A 137 21.08 15.67 -27.64
CA ILE A 137 20.76 16.04 -26.25
C ILE A 137 19.58 15.25 -25.72
N LEU A 138 18.53 15.06 -26.54
CA LEU A 138 17.37 14.26 -26.15
C LEU A 138 17.77 12.79 -25.91
N ILE A 139 18.64 12.22 -26.75
CA ILE A 139 19.18 10.86 -26.54
C ILE A 139 19.94 10.78 -25.23
N LEU A 140 20.83 11.75 -24.95
CA LEU A 140 21.56 11.79 -23.68
C LEU A 140 20.59 11.88 -22.49
N SER A 141 19.54 12.68 -22.60
CA SER A 141 18.51 12.76 -21.57
C SER A 141 17.80 11.44 -21.35
N VAL A 142 17.44 10.72 -22.40
CA VAL A 142 16.80 9.40 -22.31
C VAL A 142 17.70 8.43 -21.54
N LEU A 143 19.00 8.43 -21.82
CA LEU A 143 19.95 7.56 -21.12
C LEU A 143 20.04 7.88 -19.62
N VAL A 144 20.09 9.17 -19.25
CA VAL A 144 20.12 9.59 -17.85
C VAL A 144 18.81 9.24 -17.15
N LYS A 145 17.65 9.53 -17.77
CA LYS A 145 16.33 9.21 -17.20
C LYS A 145 16.10 7.71 -17.08
N LEU A 146 16.54 6.92 -18.05
CA LEU A 146 16.47 5.46 -17.97
C LEU A 146 17.32 4.93 -16.80
N TRP A 147 18.52 5.47 -16.63
CA TRP A 147 19.35 5.16 -15.48
C TRP A 147 18.67 5.53 -14.16
N MET A 148 18.07 6.73 -14.06
CA MET A 148 17.33 7.19 -12.89
C MET A 148 16.11 6.31 -12.58
N ALA A 149 15.37 5.88 -13.61
CA ALA A 149 14.22 4.99 -13.46
C ALA A 149 14.65 3.64 -12.88
N LEU A 150 15.72 3.04 -13.41
CA LEU A 150 16.26 1.77 -12.90
C LEU A 150 16.84 1.91 -11.49
N PHE A 151 17.54 3.02 -11.21
CA PHE A 151 18.09 3.34 -9.90
C PHE A 151 16.97 3.45 -8.85
N ASN A 152 15.96 4.27 -9.09
CA ASN A 152 14.84 4.46 -8.17
C ASN A 152 13.98 3.20 -8.02
N ARG A 153 13.77 2.44 -9.09
CA ARG A 153 13.01 1.17 -9.02
C ARG A 153 13.74 0.12 -8.18
N THR A 154 15.06 0.02 -8.36
CA THR A 154 15.89 -0.92 -7.59
C THR A 154 15.84 -0.61 -6.11
N LEU A 155 16.05 0.65 -5.74
CA LEU A 155 16.04 1.07 -4.34
C LEU A 155 14.63 1.07 -3.74
N GLY A 156 13.62 1.54 -4.48
CA GLY A 156 12.23 1.54 -4.05
C GLY A 156 11.69 0.13 -3.76
N ASN A 157 12.16 -0.89 -4.50
CA ASN A 157 11.84 -2.28 -4.19
C ASN A 157 12.62 -2.81 -2.98
N ARG A 158 13.88 -2.40 -2.79
CA ARG A 158 14.71 -2.83 -1.64
C ARG A 158 14.17 -2.33 -0.30
N ILE A 159 13.63 -1.11 -0.26
CA ILE A 159 13.15 -0.48 0.99
C ILE A 159 11.62 -0.28 1.03
N GLN A 160 10.91 -0.90 0.08
CA GLN A 160 9.46 -0.78 -0.11
C GLN A 160 8.97 0.69 -0.03
N SER A 161 9.65 1.61 -0.72
CA SER A 161 9.30 3.03 -0.70
C SER A 161 8.34 3.39 -1.84
N ALA A 162 7.17 3.91 -1.47
CA ALA A 162 6.15 4.37 -2.42
C ALA A 162 6.65 5.59 -3.21
N VAL A 163 7.31 6.55 -2.54
CA VAL A 163 7.89 7.73 -3.17
C VAL A 163 8.89 7.34 -4.25
N MET A 164 9.80 6.39 -3.97
CA MET A 164 10.81 5.98 -4.95
C MET A 164 10.21 5.21 -6.13
N LYS A 165 9.21 4.36 -5.88
CA LYS A 165 8.47 3.67 -6.95
C LYS A 165 7.75 4.69 -7.85
N ALA A 166 7.16 5.73 -7.27
CA ALA A 166 6.55 6.85 -8.01
C ALA A 166 7.59 7.60 -8.87
N THR A 167 8.72 8.01 -8.28
CA THR A 167 9.81 8.68 -9.01
C THR A 167 10.39 7.81 -10.14
N ALA A 168 10.46 6.49 -9.95
CA ALA A 168 10.92 5.57 -10.98
C ALA A 168 9.95 5.51 -12.18
N ALA A 169 8.65 5.49 -11.90
CA ALA A 169 7.61 5.48 -12.93
C ALA A 169 7.56 6.80 -13.70
N ASP A 170 7.69 7.93 -12.99
CA ASP A 170 7.83 9.27 -13.56
C ASP A 170 9.02 9.35 -14.54
N SER A 171 10.23 8.98 -14.09
CA SER A 171 11.42 8.94 -14.96
C SER A 171 11.28 7.99 -16.16
N MET A 172 10.51 6.90 -16.04
CA MET A 172 10.19 6.02 -17.17
C MET A 172 9.20 6.66 -18.14
N GLY A 173 8.24 7.43 -17.63
CA GLY A 173 7.34 8.25 -18.43
C GLY A 173 8.11 9.24 -19.30
N ASP A 174 9.14 9.88 -18.76
CA ASP A 174 10.03 10.77 -19.51
C ASP A 174 10.82 10.04 -20.58
N VAL A 175 11.37 8.85 -20.27
CA VAL A 175 12.06 8.01 -21.26
C VAL A 175 11.16 7.74 -22.46
N ILE A 176 9.90 7.34 -22.21
CA ILE A 176 8.93 7.07 -23.27
C ILE A 176 8.64 8.35 -24.04
N THR A 177 8.35 9.45 -23.33
CA THR A 177 7.99 10.74 -23.93
C THR A 177 9.10 11.30 -24.80
N THR A 178 10.31 11.42 -24.27
CA THR A 178 11.47 11.96 -25.01
C THR A 178 11.86 11.05 -26.17
N SER A 179 11.79 9.71 -26.02
CA SER A 179 12.05 8.77 -27.11
C SER A 179 11.03 8.90 -28.24
N SER A 180 9.77 9.08 -27.89
CA SER A 180 8.68 9.36 -28.81
C SER A 180 8.91 10.66 -29.58
N THR A 181 9.34 11.74 -28.92
CA THR A 181 9.72 13.00 -29.59
C THR A 181 10.91 12.81 -30.54
N ILE A 182 11.95 12.07 -30.15
CA ILE A 182 13.08 11.75 -31.03
C ILE A 182 12.58 11.02 -32.28
N LEU A 183 11.71 10.03 -32.12
CA LEU A 183 11.15 9.27 -33.23
C LEU A 183 10.35 10.17 -34.19
N SER A 184 9.51 11.06 -33.66
CA SER A 184 8.76 12.05 -34.46
C SER A 184 9.68 12.97 -35.26
N VAL A 185 10.77 13.46 -34.66
CA VAL A 185 11.75 14.34 -35.31
C VAL A 185 12.50 13.60 -36.43
N VAL A 186 12.87 12.33 -36.21
CA VAL A 186 13.54 11.50 -37.23
C VAL A 186 12.61 11.20 -38.41
N ILE A 187 11.34 10.85 -38.13
CA ILE A 187 10.33 10.59 -39.16
C ILE A 187 10.07 11.83 -40.01
N TYR A 188 9.98 13.00 -39.38
CA TYR A 188 9.84 14.26 -40.10
C TYR A 188 11.07 14.56 -40.97
N GLY A 189 12.29 14.30 -40.48
CA GLY A 189 13.51 14.50 -41.25
C GLY A 189 13.63 13.63 -42.51
N ILE A 190 13.04 12.43 -42.51
CA ILE A 190 13.11 11.48 -43.65
C ILE A 190 11.91 11.64 -44.60
N TRP A 191 10.69 11.78 -44.06
CA TRP A 191 9.45 11.73 -44.82
C TRP A 191 8.66 13.05 -44.85
N GLY A 192 9.09 14.07 -44.10
CA GLY A 192 8.38 15.36 -43.99
C GLY A 192 7.04 15.29 -43.24
N LEU A 193 6.72 14.14 -42.63
CA LEU A 193 5.45 13.91 -41.93
C LEU A 193 5.57 14.36 -40.47
N ASN A 194 4.76 15.35 -40.07
CA ASN A 194 4.68 15.77 -38.67
C ASN A 194 3.67 14.90 -37.92
N ILE A 195 4.18 13.93 -37.16
CA ILE A 195 3.38 13.04 -36.29
C ILE A 195 3.49 13.40 -34.80
N ASP A 196 4.20 14.47 -34.46
CA ASP A 196 4.56 14.82 -33.07
C ASP A 196 3.32 15.02 -32.20
N GLY A 197 2.29 15.68 -32.73
CA GLY A 197 1.02 15.87 -32.04
C GLY A 197 0.31 14.54 -31.72
N ILE A 198 0.22 13.61 -32.67
CA ILE A 198 -0.45 12.31 -32.47
C ILE A 198 0.33 11.47 -31.44
N VAL A 199 1.65 11.41 -31.60
CA VAL A 199 2.53 10.68 -30.70
C VAL A 199 2.45 11.27 -29.28
N GLY A 200 2.47 12.61 -29.17
CA GLY A 200 2.34 13.32 -27.89
C GLY A 200 1.02 13.05 -27.17
N VAL A 201 -0.11 12.96 -27.92
CA VAL A 201 -1.40 12.55 -27.34
C VAL A 201 -1.32 11.15 -26.77
N VAL A 202 -0.81 10.16 -27.53
CA VAL A 202 -0.71 8.77 -27.06
C VAL A 202 0.15 8.68 -25.79
N VAL A 203 1.31 9.34 -25.80
CA VAL A 203 2.22 9.37 -24.65
C VAL A 203 1.58 10.01 -23.44
N SER A 204 0.93 11.18 -23.60
CA SER A 204 0.30 11.89 -22.49
C SER A 204 -0.78 11.05 -21.78
N VAL A 205 -1.57 10.27 -22.52
CA VAL A 205 -2.55 9.33 -21.96
C VAL A 205 -1.88 8.23 -21.15
N ILE A 206 -0.76 7.68 -21.64
CA ILE A 206 0.03 6.66 -20.91
C ILE A 206 0.59 7.25 -19.60
N VAL A 207 1.14 8.47 -19.64
CA VAL A 207 1.68 9.17 -18.46
C VAL A 207 0.56 9.44 -17.44
N MET A 208 -0.58 9.97 -17.88
CA MET A 208 -1.73 10.21 -17.00
C MET A 208 -2.24 8.90 -16.37
N TRP A 209 -2.33 7.81 -17.14
CA TRP A 209 -2.74 6.50 -16.62
C TRP A 209 -1.75 5.97 -15.57
N ALA A 210 -0.44 6.11 -15.81
CA ALA A 210 0.58 5.77 -14.83
C ALA A 210 0.44 6.61 -13.55
N GLY A 211 0.22 7.92 -13.67
CA GLY A 211 -0.03 8.81 -12.54
C GLY A 211 -1.26 8.42 -11.72
N ILE A 212 -2.39 8.09 -12.37
CA ILE A 212 -3.61 7.62 -11.70
C ILE A 212 -3.36 6.31 -10.95
N ARG A 213 -2.61 5.38 -11.56
CA ARG A 213 -2.26 4.11 -10.90
C ARG A 213 -1.42 4.34 -9.65
N ILE A 214 -0.39 5.20 -9.72
CA ILE A 214 0.43 5.56 -8.55
C ILE A 214 -0.44 6.20 -7.47
N ALA A 215 -1.32 7.14 -7.84
CA ALA A 215 -2.22 7.80 -6.91
C ALA A 215 -3.10 6.77 -6.17
N LYS A 216 -3.69 5.81 -6.90
CA LYS A 216 -4.47 4.71 -6.33
C LYS A 216 -3.62 3.88 -5.36
N ASP A 217 -2.45 3.43 -5.79
CA ASP A 217 -1.53 2.61 -4.99
C ASP A 217 -1.08 3.35 -3.70
N THR A 218 -1.01 4.68 -3.71
CA THR A 218 -0.67 5.50 -2.52
C THR A 218 -1.86 5.80 -1.60
N LEU A 219 -3.08 5.85 -2.14
CA LEU A 219 -4.29 6.10 -1.37
C LEU A 219 -4.77 4.84 -0.63
N THR A 220 -4.55 3.66 -1.21
CA THR A 220 -5.00 2.39 -0.62
C THR A 220 -4.49 2.19 0.82
N PRO A 221 -3.19 2.36 1.13
CA PRO A 221 -2.69 2.29 2.51
C PRO A 221 -3.21 3.39 3.44
N LEU A 222 -3.61 4.55 2.90
CA LEU A 222 -4.15 5.68 3.67
C LEU A 222 -5.60 5.44 4.11
N ILE A 223 -6.39 4.77 3.26
CA ILE A 223 -7.82 4.49 3.52
C ILE A 223 -7.98 3.25 4.41
N GLY A 224 -7.11 2.25 4.25
CA GLY A 224 -7.18 0.98 4.98
C GLY A 224 -7.13 -0.20 4.01
N GLU A 225 -5.92 -0.58 3.62
CA GLU A 225 -5.68 -1.78 2.82
C GLU A 225 -5.88 -3.03 3.69
N PRO A 226 -6.48 -4.12 3.15
CA PRO A 226 -6.46 -5.40 3.85
C PRO A 226 -5.02 -5.86 4.10
N ILE A 227 -4.81 -6.53 5.23
CA ILE A 227 -3.53 -7.15 5.56
C ILE A 227 -3.20 -8.29 4.58
N ASP A 228 -1.90 -8.46 4.28
CA ASP A 228 -1.42 -9.63 3.54
C ASP A 228 -1.88 -10.92 4.24
N PRO A 229 -2.59 -11.83 3.54
CA PRO A 229 -3.05 -13.10 4.13
C PRO A 229 -1.94 -13.90 4.81
N LYS A 230 -0.69 -13.81 4.33
CA LYS A 230 0.45 -14.48 4.96
C LYS A 230 0.77 -13.91 6.32
N LEU A 231 0.87 -12.58 6.42
CA LEU A 231 1.15 -11.90 7.67
C LEU A 231 -0.01 -12.07 8.67
N TYR A 232 -1.25 -12.07 8.19
CA TYR A 232 -2.42 -12.40 9.01
C TYR A 232 -2.24 -13.76 9.69
N HIS A 233 -1.92 -14.80 8.90
CA HIS A 233 -1.75 -16.15 9.43
C HIS A 233 -0.55 -16.27 10.36
N GLU A 234 0.58 -15.64 10.02
CA GLU A 234 1.76 -15.62 10.89
C GLU A 234 1.51 -14.99 12.26
N ILE A 235 0.66 -13.95 12.34
CA ILE A 235 0.29 -13.33 13.61
C ILE A 235 -0.69 -14.22 14.39
N THR A 236 -1.73 -14.74 13.74
CA THR A 236 -2.70 -15.66 14.36
C THR A 236 -2.02 -16.90 14.92
N GLU A 237 -1.23 -17.61 14.13
CA GLU A 237 -0.50 -18.81 14.58
C GLU A 237 0.51 -18.48 15.69
N PHE A 238 1.12 -17.28 15.64
CA PHE A 238 2.02 -16.83 16.69
C PHE A 238 1.29 -16.64 18.03
N VAL A 239 0.11 -16.00 18.03
CA VAL A 239 -0.70 -15.79 19.24
C VAL A 239 -1.22 -17.12 19.78
N GLU A 240 -1.74 -17.99 18.90
CA GLU A 240 -2.32 -19.29 19.27
C GLU A 240 -1.29 -20.33 19.73
N ALA A 241 0.00 -20.11 19.46
CA ALA A 241 1.07 -21.00 19.92
C ALA A 241 1.35 -20.92 21.43
N TYR A 242 0.84 -19.91 22.14
CA TYR A 242 1.07 -19.74 23.56
C TYR A 242 0.10 -20.56 24.40
N GLU A 243 0.64 -21.27 25.40
CA GLU A 243 -0.16 -21.96 26.40
C GLU A 243 -1.07 -20.97 27.13
N GLY A 244 -2.36 -21.31 27.25
CA GLY A 244 -3.40 -20.46 27.82
C GLY A 244 -4.24 -19.71 26.79
N ILE A 245 -3.87 -19.74 25.50
CA ILE A 245 -4.71 -19.24 24.41
C ILE A 245 -5.48 -20.41 23.79
N VAL A 246 -6.81 -20.30 23.75
CA VAL A 246 -7.71 -21.32 23.19
C VAL A 246 -7.91 -21.11 21.69
N GLY A 247 -7.93 -19.85 21.27
CA GLY A 247 -8.13 -19.42 19.89
C GLY A 247 -7.98 -17.91 19.76
N SER A 248 -8.07 -17.40 18.54
CA SER A 248 -8.06 -15.96 18.30
C SER A 248 -8.97 -15.57 17.15
N HIS A 249 -9.51 -14.36 17.21
CA HIS A 249 -10.38 -13.80 16.18
C HIS A 249 -10.18 -12.27 16.07
N ASP A 250 -10.81 -11.66 15.06
CA ASP A 250 -10.80 -10.20 14.83
C ASP A 250 -9.43 -9.53 14.81
N LEU A 251 -8.46 -10.14 14.13
CA LEU A 251 -7.19 -9.49 13.85
C LEU A 251 -7.38 -8.32 12.86
N ILE A 252 -7.23 -7.11 13.38
CA ILE A 252 -7.26 -5.85 12.63
C ILE A 252 -5.84 -5.27 12.63
N VAL A 253 -5.33 -4.89 11.46
CA VAL A 253 -4.01 -4.25 11.35
C VAL A 253 -4.12 -2.89 10.68
N HIS A 254 -3.63 -1.87 11.38
CA HIS A 254 -3.57 -0.48 10.94
C HIS A 254 -2.15 -0.13 10.50
N ASN A 255 -1.99 0.27 9.24
CA ASN A 255 -0.73 0.77 8.73
C ASN A 255 -0.53 2.25 9.10
N TYR A 256 0.57 2.59 9.76
CA TYR A 256 0.98 3.98 10.09
C TYR A 256 2.22 4.43 9.31
N GLY A 257 2.48 3.76 8.19
CA GLY A 257 3.62 3.98 7.31
C GLY A 257 4.35 2.66 7.01
N PRO A 258 5.40 2.72 6.19
CA PRO A 258 6.04 1.51 5.65
C PRO A 258 6.78 0.64 6.68
N THR A 259 7.06 1.18 7.88
CA THR A 259 7.84 0.49 8.93
C THR A 259 7.12 0.45 10.28
N ARG A 260 5.86 0.89 10.33
CA ARG A 260 5.09 0.95 11.57
C ARG A 260 3.66 0.50 11.30
N SER A 261 3.25 -0.53 12.01
CA SER A 261 1.88 -1.01 12.04
C SER A 261 1.46 -1.22 13.49
N MET A 262 0.18 -0.96 13.74
CA MET A 262 -0.49 -1.31 15.00
C MET A 262 -1.51 -2.38 14.68
N ALA A 263 -1.68 -3.35 15.55
CA ALA A 263 -2.68 -4.40 15.40
C ALA A 263 -3.51 -4.53 16.67
N SER A 264 -4.77 -4.91 16.50
CA SER A 264 -5.62 -5.41 17.58
C SER A 264 -6.11 -6.81 17.24
N ILE A 265 -6.17 -7.69 18.22
CA ILE A 265 -6.68 -9.05 18.06
C ILE A 265 -7.44 -9.44 19.33
N HIS A 266 -8.46 -10.28 19.20
CA HIS A 266 -9.10 -10.92 20.33
C HIS A 266 -8.47 -12.29 20.55
N ALA A 267 -8.05 -12.57 21.78
CA ALA A 267 -7.52 -13.86 22.17
C ALA A 267 -8.44 -14.51 23.19
N GLU A 268 -8.93 -15.70 22.85
CA GLU A 268 -9.80 -16.49 23.70
C GLU A 268 -8.98 -17.15 24.81
N VAL A 269 -9.36 -16.92 26.06
CA VAL A 269 -8.69 -17.49 27.24
C VAL A 269 -9.69 -18.23 28.12
N PRO A 270 -9.29 -19.26 28.87
CA PRO A 270 -10.20 -19.95 29.78
C PRO A 270 -10.73 -19.02 30.90
N ASN A 271 -12.04 -19.02 31.12
CA ASN A 271 -12.72 -18.16 32.11
C ASN A 271 -12.51 -18.59 33.58
N ASP A 272 -11.88 -19.73 33.80
CA ASP A 272 -11.60 -20.37 35.09
C ASP A 272 -10.18 -20.11 35.59
N VAL A 273 -9.36 -19.39 34.81
CA VAL A 273 -7.99 -19.00 35.13
C VAL A 273 -7.99 -17.62 35.79
N ASN A 274 -7.07 -17.39 36.72
CA ASN A 274 -6.89 -16.07 37.33
C ASN A 274 -6.51 -15.05 36.24
N VAL A 275 -7.24 -13.92 36.19
CA VAL A 275 -7.05 -12.84 35.22
C VAL A 275 -5.59 -12.35 35.16
N GLU A 276 -4.88 -12.29 36.28
CA GLU A 276 -3.47 -11.88 36.31
C GLU A 276 -2.56 -12.85 35.55
N VAL A 277 -2.85 -14.16 35.61
CA VAL A 277 -2.09 -15.20 34.90
C VAL A 277 -2.34 -15.09 33.40
N SER A 278 -3.61 -14.95 32.98
CA SER A 278 -3.94 -14.74 31.57
C SER A 278 -3.32 -13.43 31.05
N HIS A 279 -3.37 -12.35 31.83
CA HIS A 279 -2.77 -11.07 31.47
C HIS A 279 -1.24 -11.16 31.33
N GLU A 280 -0.55 -11.93 32.18
CA GLU A 280 0.90 -12.15 32.04
C GLU A 280 1.26 -12.84 30.71
N VAL A 281 0.44 -13.79 30.27
CA VAL A 281 0.58 -14.43 28.95
C VAL A 281 0.38 -13.41 27.85
N ILE A 282 -0.68 -12.61 27.90
CA ILE A 282 -0.97 -11.53 26.94
C ILE A 282 0.19 -10.53 26.85
N ASP A 283 0.67 -9.99 27.98
CA ASP A 283 1.80 -9.06 28.03
C ASP A 283 3.08 -9.66 27.39
N ARG A 284 3.29 -10.96 27.56
CA ARG A 284 4.41 -11.66 26.91
C ARG A 284 4.23 -11.72 25.41
N ILE A 285 3.04 -12.08 24.92
CA ILE A 285 2.73 -12.14 23.48
C ILE A 285 2.92 -10.76 22.84
N GLU A 286 2.39 -9.69 23.43
CA GLU A 286 2.51 -8.32 22.90
C GLU A 286 3.98 -7.88 22.78
N ARG A 287 4.79 -8.13 23.82
CA ARG A 287 6.23 -7.79 23.81
C ARG A 287 7.01 -8.59 22.77
N GLU A 288 6.68 -9.86 22.58
CA GLU A 288 7.36 -10.72 21.61
C GLU A 288 6.90 -10.45 20.17
N ALA A 289 5.63 -10.10 19.96
CA ALA A 289 5.09 -9.63 18.67
C ALA A 289 5.81 -8.35 18.21
N LEU A 290 6.03 -7.38 19.12
CA LEU A 290 6.77 -6.16 18.80
C LEU A 290 8.21 -6.46 18.35
N LYS A 291 8.88 -7.42 19.00
CA LYS A 291 10.26 -7.81 18.64
C LYS A 291 10.34 -8.59 17.33
N LYS A 292 9.38 -9.50 17.08
CA LYS A 292 9.39 -10.41 15.93
C LYS A 292 8.90 -9.72 14.66
N PHE A 293 7.82 -8.96 14.74
CA PHE A 293 7.14 -8.38 13.58
C PHE A 293 7.27 -6.85 13.49
N GLY A 294 7.76 -6.18 14.53
CA GLY A 294 7.75 -4.70 14.58
C GLY A 294 6.35 -4.11 14.70
N ILE A 295 5.36 -4.91 15.12
CA ILE A 295 3.95 -4.52 15.22
C ILE A 295 3.63 -4.22 16.69
N PHE A 296 3.04 -3.06 16.94
CA PHE A 296 2.45 -2.76 18.25
C PHE A 296 1.10 -3.48 18.34
N LEU A 297 1.09 -4.68 18.92
CA LEU A 297 -0.08 -5.52 19.08
C LEU A 297 -0.77 -5.18 20.40
N VAL A 298 -2.09 -4.99 20.36
CA VAL A 298 -2.96 -4.87 21.53
C VAL A 298 -3.91 -6.05 21.52
N ILE A 299 -3.93 -6.83 22.59
CA ILE A 299 -4.77 -8.03 22.66
C ILE A 299 -5.95 -7.77 23.59
N HIS A 300 -7.16 -7.90 23.06
CA HIS A 300 -8.36 -8.00 23.88
C HIS A 300 -8.46 -9.44 24.40
N MET A 301 -8.49 -9.59 25.72
CA MET A 301 -8.67 -10.88 26.36
C MET A 301 -10.16 -11.23 26.40
N ASP A 302 -10.54 -12.31 25.73
CA ASP A 302 -11.93 -12.77 25.68
C ASP A 302 -12.12 -14.09 26.44
N PRO A 303 -12.79 -14.07 27.62
CA PRO A 303 -12.93 -15.27 28.44
C PRO A 303 -13.99 -16.23 27.88
N VAL A 304 -13.57 -17.46 27.60
CA VAL A 304 -14.44 -18.56 27.11
C VAL A 304 -14.62 -19.65 28.16
N GLU A 305 -15.80 -20.25 28.20
CA GLU A 305 -16.11 -21.37 29.09
C GLU A 305 -15.50 -22.66 28.54
N THR A 306 -14.60 -23.29 29.31
CA THR A 306 -13.84 -24.47 28.89
C THR A 306 -14.10 -25.72 29.73
N ARG A 307 -14.91 -25.63 30.79
CA ARG A 307 -15.16 -26.73 31.74
C ARG A 307 -16.60 -27.23 31.73
N ASP A 308 -17.59 -26.34 31.56
CA ASP A 308 -19.00 -26.75 31.57
C ASP A 308 -19.31 -27.64 30.35
N SER A 309 -19.52 -28.93 30.61
CA SER A 309 -19.84 -29.92 29.58
C SER A 309 -21.03 -29.54 28.72
N LYS A 310 -22.06 -28.89 29.29
CA LYS A 310 -23.24 -28.48 28.52
C LYS A 310 -22.88 -27.37 27.54
N VAL A 311 -22.15 -26.35 27.99
CA VAL A 311 -21.73 -25.24 27.12
C VAL A 311 -20.89 -25.75 25.95
N ILE A 312 -19.96 -26.67 26.24
CA ILE A 312 -19.10 -27.30 25.22
C ILE A 312 -19.94 -28.16 24.26
N GLU A 313 -20.92 -28.91 24.76
CA GLU A 313 -21.82 -29.74 23.95
C GLU A 313 -22.67 -28.88 23.00
N PHE A 314 -23.32 -27.84 23.51
CA PHE A 314 -24.12 -26.92 22.69
C PHE A 314 -23.26 -26.11 21.72
N GLY A 315 -22.07 -25.67 22.13
CA GLY A 315 -21.12 -25.00 21.24
C GLY A 315 -20.67 -25.91 20.09
N SER A 316 -20.37 -27.18 20.39
CA SER A 316 -20.02 -28.19 19.38
C SER A 316 -21.19 -28.51 18.45
N MET A 317 -22.41 -28.58 18.99
CA MET A 317 -23.63 -28.77 18.20
C MET A 317 -23.81 -27.61 17.20
N VAL A 318 -23.73 -26.37 17.68
CA VAL A 318 -23.83 -25.16 16.84
C VAL A 318 -22.74 -25.14 15.77
N LYS A 319 -21.49 -25.46 16.14
CA LYS A 319 -20.37 -25.57 15.20
C LYS A 319 -20.65 -26.55 14.07
N ASN A 320 -21.15 -27.74 14.40
CA ASN A 320 -21.50 -28.75 13.41
C ASN A 320 -22.64 -28.29 12.49
N VAL A 321 -23.67 -27.65 13.02
CA VAL A 321 -24.78 -27.10 12.22
C VAL A 321 -24.29 -26.02 11.26
N ILE A 322 -23.42 -25.12 11.72
CA ILE A 322 -22.84 -24.07 10.89
C ILE A 322 -22.02 -24.70 9.76
N GLN A 323 -21.09 -25.61 10.07
CA GLN A 323 -20.25 -26.27 9.07
C GLN A 323 -21.06 -27.06 8.03
N GLN A 324 -22.16 -27.71 8.44
CA GLN A 324 -23.07 -28.39 7.51
C GLN A 324 -23.90 -27.44 6.65
N THR A 325 -24.08 -26.19 7.09
CA THR A 325 -24.85 -25.18 6.37
C THR A 325 -23.96 -24.45 5.38
N ASP A 326 -22.75 -24.07 5.79
CA ASP A 326 -21.74 -23.44 4.95
C ASP A 326 -20.35 -23.63 5.58
N GLU A 327 -19.46 -24.35 4.89
CA GLU A 327 -18.09 -24.62 5.37
C GLU A 327 -17.24 -23.36 5.51
N ARG A 328 -17.62 -22.24 4.87
CA ARG A 328 -16.89 -20.98 4.91
C ARG A 328 -17.30 -20.09 6.08
N VAL A 329 -18.35 -20.45 6.81
CA VAL A 329 -18.88 -19.68 7.93
C VAL A 329 -18.31 -20.24 9.24
N THR A 330 -17.85 -19.34 10.10
CA THR A 330 -17.38 -19.68 11.46
C THR A 330 -18.08 -18.79 12.48
N PHE A 331 -17.82 -18.97 13.76
CA PHE A 331 -18.36 -18.13 14.83
C PHE A 331 -17.36 -18.00 15.98
N HIS A 332 -17.53 -16.93 16.76
CA HIS A 332 -16.83 -16.69 18.03
C HIS A 332 -17.82 -16.13 19.08
N ASP A 333 -17.32 -15.74 20.26
CA ASP A 333 -18.10 -15.15 21.37
C ASP A 333 -19.28 -16.02 21.85
N PHE A 334 -19.12 -17.34 21.80
CA PHE A 334 -20.20 -18.25 22.14
C PHE A 334 -20.53 -18.23 23.63
N ARG A 335 -21.79 -17.93 23.93
CA ARG A 335 -22.34 -17.92 25.29
C ARG A 335 -23.66 -18.67 25.34
N MET A 336 -23.83 -19.41 26.43
CA MET A 336 -25.07 -20.13 26.73
C MET A 336 -25.68 -19.58 28.02
N ILE A 337 -26.95 -19.21 27.99
CA ILE A 337 -27.72 -18.82 29.17
C ILE A 337 -28.89 -19.80 29.32
N GLU A 338 -28.80 -20.70 30.31
CA GLU A 338 -29.86 -21.66 30.63
C GLU A 338 -30.96 -20.97 31.47
N GLY A 339 -32.11 -20.72 30.86
CA GLY A 339 -33.31 -20.24 31.53
C GLY A 339 -34.20 -21.39 32.02
N LYS A 340 -35.31 -21.05 32.68
CA LYS A 340 -36.27 -22.06 33.18
C LYS A 340 -37.01 -22.80 32.06
N ASP A 341 -37.35 -22.08 30.98
CA ASP A 341 -38.19 -22.59 29.89
C ASP A 341 -37.46 -22.64 28.52
N GLN A 342 -36.30 -21.97 28.40
CA GLN A 342 -35.52 -21.90 27.16
C GLN A 342 -34.03 -21.71 27.44
N ILE A 343 -33.19 -22.12 26.50
CA ILE A 343 -31.73 -21.99 26.49
C ILE A 343 -31.37 -20.96 25.43
N ASN A 344 -30.78 -19.82 25.83
CA ASN A 344 -30.33 -18.82 24.87
C ASN A 344 -28.90 -19.12 24.45
N LEU A 345 -28.67 -19.25 23.15
CA LEU A 345 -27.36 -19.42 22.53
C LEU A 345 -27.01 -18.13 21.81
N ILE A 346 -25.95 -17.45 22.26
CA ILE A 346 -25.54 -16.13 21.79
C ILE A 346 -24.16 -16.28 21.17
N PHE A 347 -23.97 -15.82 19.94
CA PHE A 347 -22.68 -15.86 19.25
C PHE A 347 -22.70 -14.97 18.00
N ASP A 348 -21.51 -14.63 17.52
CA ASP A 348 -21.33 -13.82 16.33
C ASP A 348 -20.82 -14.70 15.18
N LEU A 349 -21.54 -14.69 14.06
CA LEU A 349 -21.17 -15.39 12.84
C LEU A 349 -20.17 -14.56 12.05
N VAL A 350 -19.07 -15.20 11.65
CA VAL A 350 -18.13 -14.65 10.68
C VAL A 350 -18.51 -15.18 9.30
N VAL A 351 -19.04 -14.29 8.48
CA VAL A 351 -19.52 -14.60 7.12
C VAL A 351 -18.67 -13.93 6.04
N PRO A 352 -18.53 -14.58 4.86
CA PRO A 352 -17.87 -14.00 3.71
C PRO A 352 -18.36 -12.58 3.36
N ARG A 353 -17.45 -11.67 3.03
CA ARG A 353 -17.76 -10.28 2.65
C ARG A 353 -18.64 -10.18 1.42
N GLU A 354 -18.57 -11.17 0.54
CA GLU A 354 -19.43 -11.29 -0.65
C GLU A 354 -20.91 -11.57 -0.30
N TYR A 355 -21.23 -11.90 0.96
CA TYR A 355 -22.60 -12.23 1.37
C TYR A 355 -23.41 -10.95 1.54
N ASP A 356 -24.40 -10.81 0.67
CA ASP A 356 -25.39 -9.73 0.75
C ASP A 356 -26.28 -9.89 1.98
N ARG A 357 -27.01 -8.82 2.31
CA ARG A 357 -27.88 -8.79 3.50
C ARG A 357 -28.89 -9.94 3.49
N LYS A 358 -29.41 -10.32 2.33
CA LYS A 358 -30.42 -11.39 2.21
C LYS A 358 -29.81 -12.75 2.56
N LYS A 359 -28.62 -13.05 2.06
CA LYS A 359 -27.92 -14.30 2.38
C LYS A 359 -27.55 -14.39 3.85
N ARG A 360 -27.16 -13.27 4.48
CA ARG A 360 -26.87 -13.22 5.92
C ARG A 360 -28.11 -13.52 6.77
N GLU A 361 -29.25 -12.89 6.47
CA GLU A 361 -30.49 -13.19 7.20
C GLU A 361 -30.96 -14.64 6.94
N TRP A 362 -30.86 -15.13 5.71
CA TRP A 362 -31.17 -16.52 5.39
C TRP A 362 -30.30 -17.51 6.20
N LEU A 363 -28.99 -17.25 6.31
CA LEU A 363 -28.10 -18.09 7.13
C LEU A 363 -28.54 -18.12 8.59
N LYS A 364 -28.89 -16.96 9.17
CA LYS A 364 -29.37 -16.87 10.55
C LYS A 364 -30.65 -17.66 10.74
N GLU A 365 -31.61 -17.53 9.83
CA GLU A 365 -32.88 -18.27 9.88
C GLU A 365 -32.65 -19.79 9.75
N GLU A 366 -31.80 -20.22 8.81
CA GLU A 366 -31.53 -21.63 8.55
C GLU A 366 -30.78 -22.29 9.71
N ILE A 367 -29.77 -21.61 10.29
CA ILE A 367 -29.05 -22.10 11.47
C ILE A 367 -30.02 -22.18 12.66
N THR A 368 -30.83 -21.15 12.88
CA THR A 368 -31.83 -21.12 13.97
C THR A 368 -32.79 -22.30 13.84
N LYS A 369 -33.30 -22.54 12.63
CA LYS A 369 -34.19 -23.66 12.36
C LYS A 369 -33.54 -25.01 12.66
N LYS A 370 -32.35 -25.28 12.11
CA LYS A 370 -31.64 -26.55 12.31
C LYS A 370 -31.29 -26.81 13.77
N VAL A 371 -30.85 -25.80 14.52
CA VAL A 371 -30.56 -25.97 15.96
C VAL A 371 -31.84 -26.23 16.76
N THR A 372 -32.94 -25.53 16.44
CA THR A 372 -34.25 -25.73 17.09
C THR A 372 -34.86 -27.09 16.79
N GLU A 373 -34.57 -27.67 15.60
CA GLU A 373 -34.95 -29.04 15.26
C GLU A 373 -34.22 -30.08 16.12
N ILE A 374 -32.98 -29.80 16.54
CA ILE A 374 -32.18 -30.66 17.42
C ILE A 374 -32.65 -30.54 18.88
N ASP A 375 -32.78 -29.32 19.42
CA ASP A 375 -33.35 -29.06 20.74
C ASP A 375 -34.30 -27.86 20.70
N LYS A 376 -35.59 -28.14 20.90
CA LYS A 376 -36.68 -27.15 20.85
C LYS A 376 -36.60 -26.08 21.93
N ARG A 377 -35.76 -26.27 22.96
CA ARG A 377 -35.53 -25.26 24.01
C ARG A 377 -34.55 -24.17 23.57
N CYS A 378 -33.81 -24.38 22.48
CA CYS A 378 -32.81 -23.42 22.02
C CYS A 378 -33.45 -22.18 21.38
N CYS A 379 -33.01 -21.01 21.82
CA CYS A 379 -33.31 -19.73 21.21
C CYS A 379 -31.97 -19.07 20.83
N LEU A 380 -31.78 -18.75 19.55
CA LEU A 380 -30.50 -18.24 19.06
C LEU A 380 -30.54 -16.71 18.93
N VAL A 381 -29.50 -16.06 19.43
CA VAL A 381 -29.26 -14.63 19.26
C VAL A 381 -27.97 -14.50 18.44
N ILE A 382 -28.14 -14.25 17.15
CA ILE A 382 -27.04 -14.29 16.18
C ILE A 382 -26.77 -12.89 15.63
N THR A 383 -25.54 -12.40 15.78
CA THR A 383 -25.01 -11.27 14.99
C THR A 383 -24.26 -11.84 13.78
N ALA A 384 -24.31 -11.18 12.62
CA ALA A 384 -23.59 -11.65 11.43
C ALA A 384 -22.65 -10.56 10.92
N GLU A 385 -21.36 -10.80 11.07
CA GLU A 385 -20.28 -9.87 10.79
C GLU A 385 -19.32 -10.45 9.76
N SER A 386 -18.50 -9.60 9.15
CA SER A 386 -17.50 -10.07 8.19
C SER A 386 -16.11 -9.88 8.77
N GLY A 387 -15.29 -10.92 8.65
CA GLY A 387 -13.92 -10.89 9.14
C GLY A 387 -13.06 -9.79 8.48
N PHE A 388 -11.95 -9.48 9.14
CA PHE A 388 -10.99 -8.49 8.69
C PHE A 388 -9.88 -9.06 7.78
N GLY A 389 -9.72 -10.39 7.77
CA GLY A 389 -8.80 -11.09 6.87
C GLY A 389 -9.28 -11.16 5.42
N VAL A 390 -8.35 -11.37 4.50
CA VAL A 390 -8.65 -11.71 3.10
C VAL A 390 -9.11 -13.16 3.06
N GLU A 391 -10.36 -13.39 2.67
CA GLU A 391 -10.92 -14.73 2.48
C GLU A 391 -10.13 -15.53 1.44
N LYS A 392 -10.00 -16.85 1.66
CA LYS A 392 -9.32 -17.79 0.76
C LYS A 392 -10.05 -17.95 -0.57
#